data_AF-A0A835G1P7-F1
#
_entry.id   AF-A0A835G1P7-F1
#
_cell.length_a   1.000
_cell.length_b   1.000
_cell.length_c   1.000
_cell.angle_alpha   90.00
_cell.angle_beta   90.00
_cell.angle_gamma   90.00
#
_symmetry.space_group_name_H-M   'P 1'
#
loop_
_entity.id
_entity.type
_entity.pdbx_description
1 polymer ?
#
loop_
_entity_poly.entity_id
_entity_poly.type
_entity_poly.pdbx_seq_one_letter_code
_entity_poly.pdbx_strand_id
1 'polypeptide(L)'
;MFSRSWRQLSRRYSQAVTFRTNEYSPTQHNEKQEGLFYTMKPELCKQLFSHGGFPKSFMQQTKTFTETAVMVRQPALDLISCIKANGEKGSGKSLTLAHVLHYAHEDGYLIVHVPWVSEWLRRVPRHKEMSNSQTREGFVDLPLDAAAWLIHFKSQNQTLLKSENLKVSKEYVWSKREKTEAGSPLHMLVEHGINRVKYACDVIDVLIDEIKLMSNNKQCKTFVAIDGFNSFFYPLTRLNTPTKKAVKPEEVTLTTSFLKLTLNDWTNAVIVVTADQLAVPDDHQESFLPRYLLYKKGFDHLDPFVPIEVGRYNEKEFQSCVAYYRDRLWLRGPAEVETELKFTSACNPYRFMEQCAPL
;
A
#
# COMPACT_ATOMS: atom_id res chain seq x y z
N MET A 1 54.24 27.94 -5.02
CA MET A 1 53.56 27.20 -3.92
C MET A 1 52.05 27.31 -4.10
N PHE A 2 51.22 26.74 -3.22
CA PHE A 2 49.74 26.74 -3.27
C PHE A 2 49.05 25.99 -4.44
N SER A 3 48.90 24.66 -4.32
CA SER A 3 48.00 23.88 -5.21
C SER A 3 47.46 22.55 -4.64
N ARG A 4 47.60 22.27 -3.33
CA ARG A 4 47.34 20.92 -2.77
C ARG A 4 46.38 20.82 -1.56
N SER A 5 45.68 21.88 -1.15
CA SER A 5 44.85 21.85 0.08
C SER A 5 43.35 21.53 -0.11
N TRP A 6 42.80 21.59 -1.32
CA TRP A 6 41.34 21.55 -1.53
C TRP A 6 40.73 20.14 -1.67
N ARG A 7 41.53 19.09 -1.87
CA ARG A 7 41.02 17.71 -2.06
C ARG A 7 40.88 16.88 -0.78
N GLN A 8 41.12 17.47 0.39
CA GLN A 8 41.05 16.77 1.69
C GLN A 8 39.85 17.16 2.57
N LEU A 9 39.10 18.21 2.22
CA LEU A 9 37.93 18.67 2.97
C LEU A 9 36.67 17.81 2.77
N SER A 10 36.59 17.03 1.69
CA SER A 10 35.38 16.29 1.27
C SER A 10 35.31 14.83 1.73
N ARG A 11 36.11 14.41 2.71
CA ARG A 11 36.11 13.03 3.27
C ARG A 11 36.18 12.99 4.80
N ARG A 12 35.30 13.74 5.48
CA ARG A 12 35.11 13.70 6.94
C ARG A 12 33.65 13.53 7.40
N TYR A 13 32.86 12.77 6.64
CA TYR A 13 31.62 12.15 7.14
C TYR A 13 31.81 10.64 7.32
N SER A 14 32.75 10.28 8.21
CA SER A 14 32.79 8.97 8.86
C SER A 14 32.33 9.12 10.31
N GLN A 15 31.23 9.84 10.52
CA GLN A 15 30.46 9.74 11.76
C GLN A 15 29.95 8.30 11.89
N ALA A 16 29.76 7.82 13.12
CA ALA A 16 29.01 6.58 13.31
C ALA A 16 27.61 6.75 12.68
N VAL A 17 27.11 5.71 12.00
CA VAL A 17 25.86 5.79 11.24
C VAL A 17 24.66 5.71 12.19
N THR A 18 24.39 6.82 12.89
CA THR A 18 23.39 6.93 13.95
C THR A 18 21.94 6.85 13.48
N PHE A 19 21.69 6.96 12.17
CA PHE A 19 20.36 6.96 11.58
C PHE A 19 19.95 5.60 10.95
N ARG A 20 20.79 4.57 10.99
CA ARG A 20 20.47 3.22 10.49
C ARG A 20 20.40 2.20 11.61
N THR A 21 19.60 1.15 11.40
CA THR A 21 19.56 -0.05 12.25
C THR A 21 20.23 -1.23 11.54
N ASN A 22 20.89 -2.09 12.31
CA ASN A 22 21.41 -3.38 11.86
C ASN A 22 20.39 -4.53 12.01
N GLU A 23 19.25 -4.26 12.67
CA GLU A 23 18.06 -5.08 12.52
C GLU A 23 17.36 -4.72 11.21
N TYR A 24 16.92 -5.74 10.47
CA TYR A 24 16.31 -5.63 9.14
C TYR A 24 14.91 -6.27 9.08
N SER A 25 14.53 -7.08 10.08
CA SER A 25 13.23 -7.76 10.15
C SER A 25 12.20 -6.93 10.92
N PRO A 26 11.07 -6.54 10.28
CA PRO A 26 9.91 -5.97 10.97
C PRO A 26 9.39 -6.79 12.15
N THR A 27 9.61 -8.11 12.19
CA THR A 27 9.16 -8.93 13.32
C THR A 27 9.88 -8.59 14.63
N GLN A 28 11.12 -8.06 14.54
CA GLN A 28 12.02 -7.75 15.66
C GLN A 28 12.08 -6.24 16.01
N HIS A 29 11.61 -5.37 15.12
CA HIS A 29 11.58 -3.92 15.35
C HIS A 29 10.77 -3.56 16.60
N ASN A 30 11.33 -2.67 17.42
CA ASN A 30 10.72 -2.13 18.64
C ASN A 30 11.15 -0.66 18.83
N GLU A 31 10.77 -0.03 19.94
CA GLU A 31 11.06 1.39 20.27
C GLU A 31 12.53 1.78 20.10
N LYS A 32 13.47 0.83 20.29
CA LYS A 32 14.91 1.06 20.10
C LYS A 32 15.28 1.39 18.65
N GLN A 33 14.51 0.90 17.68
CA GLN A 33 14.70 1.19 16.25
C GLN A 33 13.89 2.40 15.77
N GLU A 34 12.98 2.97 16.56
CA GLU A 34 12.16 4.12 16.16
C GLU A 34 13.03 5.29 15.65
N GLY A 35 12.66 5.91 14.54
CA GLY A 35 13.44 6.92 13.82
C GLY A 35 14.59 6.39 12.95
N LEU A 36 15.02 5.13 13.11
CA LEU A 36 16.12 4.56 12.32
C LEU A 36 15.64 3.96 11.00
N PHE A 37 16.50 4.01 9.99
CA PHE A 37 16.29 3.38 8.69
C PHE A 37 16.79 1.92 8.69
N TYR A 38 15.94 0.99 8.32
CA TYR A 38 16.33 -0.38 7.95
C TYR A 38 16.35 -0.51 6.42
N THR A 39 17.24 -1.34 5.88
CA THR A 39 17.38 -1.51 4.42
C THR A 39 16.75 -2.83 3.98
N MET A 40 15.78 -2.77 3.07
CA MET A 40 15.12 -3.96 2.52
C MET A 40 15.95 -4.63 1.42
N LYS A 41 15.88 -5.97 1.35
CA LYS A 41 16.54 -6.77 0.30
C LYS A 41 15.90 -6.50 -1.07
N PRO A 42 16.67 -6.24 -2.15
CA PRO A 42 16.12 -5.89 -3.48
C PRO A 42 15.11 -6.90 -4.04
N GLU A 43 15.34 -8.19 -3.79
CA GLU A 43 14.47 -9.29 -4.23
C GLU A 43 13.10 -9.19 -3.56
N LEU A 44 13.08 -8.88 -2.27
CA LEU A 44 11.88 -8.75 -1.46
C LEU A 44 11.13 -7.45 -1.78
N CYS A 45 11.84 -6.35 -2.04
CA CYS A 45 11.23 -5.13 -2.60
C CYS A 45 10.51 -5.42 -3.93
N LYS A 46 11.15 -6.20 -4.81
CA LYS A 46 10.57 -6.59 -6.09
C LYS A 46 9.36 -7.51 -5.89
N GLN A 47 9.42 -8.48 -4.99
CA GLN A 47 8.29 -9.39 -4.71
C GLN A 47 7.07 -8.65 -4.15
N LEU A 48 7.28 -7.76 -3.17
CA LEU A 48 6.21 -7.08 -2.44
C LEU A 48 5.66 -5.84 -3.15
N PHE A 49 6.48 -5.11 -3.91
CA PHE A 49 6.14 -3.74 -4.36
C PHE A 49 6.36 -3.45 -5.86
N SER A 50 6.76 -4.42 -6.69
CA SER A 50 6.98 -4.18 -8.14
C SER A 50 5.73 -3.75 -8.91
N HIS A 51 4.53 -4.05 -8.39
CA HIS A 51 3.24 -3.67 -8.96
C HIS A 51 2.48 -2.62 -8.14
N GLY A 52 3.12 -2.02 -7.11
CA GLY A 52 2.57 -0.90 -6.32
C GLY A 52 2.82 -1.01 -4.80
N GLY A 53 2.40 0.00 -4.05
CA GLY A 53 2.49 0.07 -2.58
C GLY A 53 3.49 1.09 -2.06
N PHE A 54 4.58 1.30 -2.79
CA PHE A 54 5.45 2.45 -2.57
C PHE A 54 4.93 3.68 -3.32
N PRO A 55 4.90 4.87 -2.68
CA PRO A 55 4.64 6.13 -3.38
C PRO A 55 5.58 6.34 -4.57
N LYS A 56 5.08 6.93 -5.66
CA LYS A 56 5.86 7.09 -6.91
C LYS A 56 7.11 7.96 -6.73
N SER A 57 7.07 8.95 -5.84
CA SER A 57 8.23 9.73 -5.41
C SER A 57 9.26 8.89 -4.63
N PHE A 58 8.80 8.00 -3.74
CA PHE A 58 9.69 7.08 -3.02
C PHE A 58 10.34 6.07 -3.96
N MET A 59 9.61 5.52 -4.95
CA MET A 59 10.21 4.64 -5.97
C MET A 59 11.25 5.36 -6.87
N GLN A 60 11.09 6.66 -7.10
CA GLN A 60 12.12 7.47 -7.75
C GLN A 60 13.33 7.67 -6.82
N GLN A 61 13.09 7.99 -5.54
CA GLN A 61 14.12 8.17 -4.54
C GLN A 61 14.96 6.91 -4.32
N THR A 62 14.36 5.73 -4.14
CA THR A 62 15.09 4.48 -3.94
C THR A 62 15.87 4.05 -5.17
N LYS A 63 15.37 4.34 -6.39
CA LYS A 63 16.12 4.17 -7.64
C LYS A 63 17.35 5.10 -7.69
N THR A 64 17.21 6.36 -7.32
CA THR A 64 18.30 7.36 -7.30
C THR A 64 19.34 7.06 -6.20
N PHE A 65 18.88 6.58 -5.04
CA PHE A 65 19.74 6.18 -3.92
C PHE A 65 20.28 4.74 -4.07
N THR A 66 19.88 4.02 -5.12
CA THR A 66 20.25 2.61 -5.37
C THR A 66 20.03 1.68 -4.16
N GLU A 67 19.08 2.01 -3.29
CA GLU A 67 18.73 1.25 -2.08
C GLU A 67 17.28 1.54 -1.66
N THR A 68 16.64 0.57 -0.99
CA THR A 68 15.30 0.73 -0.40
C THR A 68 15.41 0.76 1.12
N ALA A 69 15.77 1.92 1.67
CA ALA A 69 15.77 2.15 3.11
C ALA A 69 14.43 2.74 3.58
N VAL A 70 13.81 2.13 4.59
CA VAL A 70 12.53 2.55 5.18
C VAL A 70 12.75 2.90 6.65
N MET A 71 12.21 4.04 7.09
CA MET A 71 12.26 4.45 8.49
C MET A 71 11.29 3.61 9.34
N VAL A 72 11.77 3.06 10.44
CA VAL A 72 10.92 2.51 11.51
C VAL A 72 10.28 3.70 12.23
N ARG A 73 8.95 3.79 12.19
CA ARG A 73 8.16 4.88 12.77
C ARG A 73 7.17 4.33 13.77
N GLN A 74 6.79 5.15 14.75
CA GLN A 74 5.94 4.70 15.86
C GLN A 74 4.69 3.92 15.39
N PRO A 75 3.80 4.35 14.46
CA PRO A 75 2.62 3.56 14.12
C PRO A 75 2.92 2.28 13.35
N ALA A 76 4.11 2.11 12.79
CA ALA A 76 4.48 0.82 12.23
C ALA A 76 4.78 -0.17 13.36
N LEU A 77 5.49 0.28 14.41
CA LEU A 77 5.65 -0.48 15.65
C LEU A 77 4.30 -0.71 16.31
N ASP A 78 3.47 0.31 16.42
CA ASP A 78 2.16 0.24 17.07
C ASP A 78 1.13 -0.63 16.33
N LEU A 79 1.21 -0.71 15.00
CA LEU A 79 0.29 -1.53 14.20
C LEU A 79 0.81 -2.98 14.11
N ILE A 80 2.13 -3.19 14.04
CA ILE A 80 2.73 -4.51 14.28
C ILE A 80 2.41 -4.97 15.71
N SER A 81 2.40 -4.04 16.68
CA SER A 81 1.82 -4.25 18.00
C SER A 81 0.35 -4.56 17.86
N CYS A 82 -0.54 -3.78 17.22
CA CYS A 82 -1.97 -4.11 17.06
C CYS A 82 -2.23 -5.56 16.63
N ILE A 83 -1.47 -6.05 15.65
CA ILE A 83 -1.58 -7.42 15.11
C ILE A 83 -1.23 -8.50 16.16
N LYS A 84 -0.44 -8.13 17.18
CA LYS A 84 -0.04 -8.95 18.35
C LYS A 84 -0.84 -8.59 19.64
N ALA A 85 -1.23 -7.32 19.82
CA ALA A 85 -1.97 -6.61 20.88
C ALA A 85 -2.06 -5.05 20.62
N ASN A 86 -3.28 -4.50 20.50
CA ASN A 86 -3.75 -3.12 20.16
C ASN A 86 -2.98 -1.78 20.56
N GLY A 87 -2.53 -0.93 19.59
CA GLY A 87 -2.43 0.59 19.57
C GLY A 87 -1.03 1.30 19.71
N GLU A 88 -0.69 2.59 19.37
CA GLU A 88 -1.11 3.74 18.46
C GLU A 88 0.04 4.85 18.41
N LYS A 89 0.51 5.71 17.41
CA LYS A 89 0.13 6.48 16.15
C LYS A 89 1.36 7.20 15.40
N GLY A 90 1.31 7.69 14.11
CA GLY A 90 2.36 8.62 13.46
C GLY A 90 2.81 8.64 11.91
N SER A 91 2.40 9.67 11.12
CA SER A 91 2.60 10.15 9.69
C SER A 91 3.25 9.37 8.54
N GLY A 92 3.52 8.07 8.62
CA GLY A 92 4.05 7.29 7.48
C GLY A 92 3.04 6.76 6.44
N LYS A 93 1.70 6.86 6.64
CA LYS A 93 0.60 6.19 5.88
C LYS A 93 1.04 5.06 4.92
N SER A 94 1.28 5.32 3.63
CA SER A 94 1.66 4.29 2.65
C SER A 94 2.98 3.57 2.97
N LEU A 95 3.98 4.27 3.53
CA LEU A 95 5.24 3.66 3.99
C LEU A 95 5.06 2.88 5.31
N THR A 96 4.14 3.32 6.18
CA THR A 96 3.70 2.52 7.34
C THR A 96 3.02 1.24 6.86
N LEU A 97 2.11 1.33 5.90
CA LEU A 97 1.45 0.18 5.28
C LEU A 97 2.45 -0.76 4.62
N ALA A 98 3.46 -0.24 3.90
CA ALA A 98 4.54 -1.03 3.32
C ALA A 98 5.40 -1.75 4.36
N HIS A 99 5.72 -1.11 5.50
CA HIS A 99 6.43 -1.75 6.60
C HIS A 99 5.59 -2.88 7.23
N VAL A 100 4.28 -2.68 7.44
CA VAL A 100 3.40 -3.73 7.95
C VAL A 100 3.18 -4.85 6.91
N LEU A 101 3.12 -4.55 5.62
CA LEU A 101 3.08 -5.56 4.55
C LEU A 101 4.34 -6.44 4.54
N HIS A 102 5.51 -5.86 4.83
CA HIS A 102 6.74 -6.62 5.02
C HIS A 102 6.67 -7.52 6.28
N TYR A 103 6.13 -7.02 7.40
CA TYR A 103 5.84 -7.85 8.59
C TYR A 103 4.88 -9.01 8.28
N ALA A 104 3.76 -8.75 7.60
CA ALA A 104 2.77 -9.76 7.25
C ALA A 104 3.35 -10.84 6.31
N HIS A 105 4.32 -10.48 5.47
CA HIS A 105 5.06 -11.45 4.66
C HIS A 105 5.94 -12.38 5.51
N GLU A 106 6.66 -11.84 6.49
CA GLU A 106 7.53 -12.64 7.38
C GLU A 106 6.72 -13.53 8.34
N ASP A 107 5.55 -13.10 8.85
CA ASP A 107 4.65 -13.93 9.69
C ASP A 107 3.71 -14.86 8.88
N GLY A 108 3.91 -14.95 7.56
CA GLY A 108 3.27 -15.94 6.69
C GLY A 108 1.79 -15.70 6.37
N TYR A 109 1.31 -14.45 6.40
CA TYR A 109 -0.05 -14.10 6.01
C TYR A 109 -0.24 -14.18 4.48
N LEU A 110 -1.45 -14.55 4.05
CA LEU A 110 -1.93 -14.33 2.69
C LEU A 110 -2.26 -12.83 2.53
N ILE A 111 -1.47 -12.12 1.73
CA ILE A 111 -1.55 -10.67 1.56
C ILE A 111 -2.57 -10.32 0.47
N VAL A 112 -3.59 -9.53 0.82
CA VAL A 112 -4.60 -8.99 -0.11
C VAL A 112 -4.46 -7.47 -0.15
N HIS A 113 -3.49 -7.01 -0.92
CA HIS A 113 -3.08 -5.60 -0.94
C HIS A 113 -3.59 -4.86 -2.19
N VAL A 114 -4.25 -3.72 -1.99
CA VAL A 114 -4.69 -2.78 -3.02
C VAL A 114 -3.82 -1.51 -2.95
N PRO A 115 -2.86 -1.32 -3.89
CA PRO A 115 -1.86 -0.26 -3.81
C PRO A 115 -2.35 1.19 -3.77
N TRP A 116 -3.45 1.52 -4.47
CA TRP A 116 -4.06 2.85 -4.45
C TRP A 116 -5.43 2.83 -5.14
N VAL A 117 -6.53 2.83 -4.37
CA VAL A 117 -7.90 2.74 -4.92
C VAL A 117 -8.20 3.88 -5.91
N SER A 118 -7.59 5.06 -5.72
CA SER A 118 -7.82 6.20 -6.59
C SER A 118 -7.30 5.99 -8.02
N GLU A 119 -6.38 5.06 -8.30
CA GLU A 119 -6.00 4.71 -9.68
C GLU A 119 -7.08 3.90 -10.42
N TRP A 120 -7.92 3.17 -9.68
CA TRP A 120 -9.09 2.52 -10.25
C TRP A 120 -10.16 3.55 -10.61
N LEU A 121 -10.45 4.51 -9.73
CA LEU A 121 -11.67 5.35 -9.81
C LEU A 121 -11.46 6.81 -10.28
N ARG A 122 -10.31 7.46 -10.07
CA ARG A 122 -10.15 8.90 -10.39
C ARG A 122 -8.85 9.34 -11.06
N ARG A 123 -7.71 8.75 -10.72
CA ARG A 123 -6.39 9.00 -11.35
C ARG A 123 -6.23 8.18 -12.63
N VAL A 124 -7.28 8.19 -13.45
CA VAL A 124 -7.44 7.33 -14.64
C VAL A 124 -6.84 7.97 -15.90
N PRO A 125 -6.35 7.17 -16.88
CA PRO A 125 -6.04 7.66 -18.22
C PRO A 125 -7.27 8.24 -18.92
N ARG A 126 -7.06 9.10 -19.93
CA ARG A 126 -8.16 9.70 -20.73
C ARG A 126 -9.09 8.67 -21.39
N HIS A 127 -8.55 7.50 -21.71
CA HIS A 127 -9.28 6.36 -22.24
C HIS A 127 -8.93 5.16 -21.36
N LYS A 128 -9.81 4.88 -20.40
CA LYS A 128 -9.73 3.68 -19.57
C LYS A 128 -10.62 2.61 -20.18
N GLU A 129 -10.09 1.41 -20.37
CA GLU A 129 -10.86 0.29 -20.89
C GLU A 129 -11.84 -0.19 -19.82
N MET A 130 -13.11 -0.33 -20.21
CA MET A 130 -14.21 -0.72 -19.34
C MET A 130 -15.21 -1.55 -20.13
N SER A 131 -15.82 -2.53 -19.47
CA SER A 131 -16.90 -3.35 -20.03
C SER A 131 -18.12 -3.34 -19.10
N ASN A 132 -19.31 -3.55 -19.64
CA ASN A 132 -20.46 -3.91 -18.80
C ASN A 132 -20.21 -5.29 -18.21
N SER A 133 -20.53 -5.49 -16.93
CA SER A 133 -20.37 -6.79 -16.29
C SER A 133 -21.35 -7.82 -16.85
N GLN A 134 -20.86 -9.04 -17.09
CA GLN A 134 -21.65 -10.15 -17.63
C GLN A 134 -22.42 -10.91 -16.53
N THR A 135 -21.97 -10.79 -15.29
CA THR A 135 -22.55 -11.45 -14.11
C THR A 135 -23.47 -10.53 -13.32
N ARG A 136 -23.32 -9.21 -13.44
CA ARG A 136 -23.99 -8.21 -12.59
C ARG A 136 -24.58 -7.06 -13.41
N GLU A 137 -25.89 -7.10 -13.61
CA GLU A 137 -26.62 -6.08 -14.38
C GLU A 137 -26.42 -4.67 -13.81
N GLY A 138 -26.18 -3.70 -14.69
CA GLY A 138 -25.92 -2.30 -14.33
C GLY A 138 -24.51 -1.99 -13.84
N PHE A 139 -23.65 -2.99 -13.62
CA PHE A 139 -22.27 -2.79 -13.18
C PHE A 139 -21.27 -2.66 -14.33
N VAL A 140 -20.17 -1.97 -14.05
CA VAL A 140 -19.01 -1.77 -14.93
C VAL A 140 -17.79 -2.50 -14.37
N ASP A 141 -17.12 -3.26 -15.22
CA ASP A 141 -15.85 -3.93 -14.95
C ASP A 141 -14.66 -3.08 -15.41
N LEU A 142 -13.56 -3.21 -14.68
CA LEU A 142 -12.24 -2.64 -15.01
C LEU A 142 -11.25 -3.79 -15.28
N PRO A 143 -11.38 -4.51 -16.41
CA PRO A 143 -10.73 -5.81 -16.61
C PRO A 143 -9.19 -5.72 -16.65
N LEU A 144 -8.63 -4.61 -17.17
CA LEU A 144 -7.18 -4.38 -17.16
C LEU A 144 -6.64 -4.19 -15.73
N ASP A 145 -7.30 -3.34 -14.92
CA ASP A 145 -6.93 -3.11 -13.52
C ASP A 145 -7.05 -4.38 -12.69
N ALA A 146 -8.10 -5.17 -12.92
CA ALA A 146 -8.32 -6.45 -12.29
C ALA A 146 -7.22 -7.47 -12.63
N ALA A 147 -6.86 -7.61 -13.91
CA ALA A 147 -5.77 -8.48 -14.33
C ALA A 147 -4.41 -8.03 -13.77
N ALA A 148 -4.13 -6.73 -13.76
CA ALA A 148 -2.93 -6.15 -13.14
C ALA A 148 -2.88 -6.39 -11.62
N TRP A 149 -4.02 -6.30 -10.94
CA TRP A 149 -4.13 -6.61 -9.51
C TRP A 149 -3.94 -8.11 -9.23
N LEU A 150 -4.46 -9.01 -10.08
CA LEU A 150 -4.21 -10.45 -9.95
C LEU A 150 -2.72 -10.79 -10.14
N ILE A 151 -1.99 -10.10 -11.03
CA ILE A 151 -0.53 -10.24 -11.16
C ILE A 151 0.18 -9.80 -9.86
N HIS A 152 -0.22 -8.67 -9.27
CA HIS A 152 0.29 -8.18 -7.99
C HIS A 152 0.02 -9.16 -6.83
N PHE A 153 -1.23 -9.64 -6.70
CA PHE A 153 -1.60 -10.65 -5.72
C PHE A 153 -0.76 -11.94 -5.88
N LYS A 154 -0.52 -12.37 -7.14
CA LYS A 154 0.32 -13.53 -7.45
C LYS A 154 1.78 -13.31 -7.08
N SER A 155 2.34 -12.12 -7.28
CA SER A 155 3.76 -11.83 -6.97
C SER A 155 4.01 -11.81 -5.47
N GLN A 156 3.15 -11.14 -4.69
CA GLN A 156 3.31 -11.06 -3.24
C GLN A 156 3.20 -12.44 -2.58
N ASN A 157 2.21 -13.24 -3.00
CA ASN A 157 1.86 -14.52 -2.36
C ASN A 157 2.51 -15.76 -3.00
N GLN A 158 3.56 -15.60 -3.82
CA GLN A 158 4.12 -16.68 -4.64
C GLN A 158 4.54 -17.94 -3.85
N THR A 159 4.89 -17.80 -2.56
CA THR A 159 5.21 -18.93 -1.67
C THR A 159 3.95 -19.66 -1.19
N LEU A 160 2.94 -18.94 -0.70
CA LEU A 160 1.70 -19.51 -0.17
C LEU A 160 0.85 -20.14 -1.28
N LEU A 161 0.80 -19.51 -2.45
CA LEU A 161 0.07 -20.00 -3.63
C LEU A 161 0.62 -21.31 -4.23
N LYS A 162 1.83 -21.72 -3.83
CA LYS A 162 2.41 -23.05 -4.14
C LYS A 162 2.05 -24.13 -3.13
N SER A 163 1.46 -23.79 -1.98
CA SER A 163 1.04 -24.79 -0.99
C SER A 163 -0.22 -25.51 -1.45
N GLU A 164 -0.28 -26.83 -1.25
CA GLU A 164 -1.44 -27.65 -1.65
C GLU A 164 -2.68 -27.46 -0.76
N ASN A 165 -2.58 -26.63 0.28
CA ASN A 165 -3.64 -26.35 1.24
C ASN A 165 -4.64 -25.30 0.71
N LEU A 166 -4.21 -24.41 -0.19
CA LEU A 166 -5.06 -23.37 -0.77
C LEU A 166 -5.73 -23.91 -2.04
N LYS A 167 -6.97 -24.37 -1.89
CA LYS A 167 -7.79 -24.98 -2.95
C LYS A 167 -9.19 -24.36 -2.95
N VAL A 168 -9.77 -24.16 -4.13
CA VAL A 168 -11.14 -23.62 -4.26
C VAL A 168 -12.17 -24.63 -3.75
N SER A 169 -13.18 -24.15 -3.01
CA SER A 169 -14.20 -24.96 -2.36
C SER A 169 -15.20 -25.60 -3.31
N LYS A 170 -15.49 -24.95 -4.45
CA LYS A 170 -16.55 -25.34 -5.39
C LYS A 170 -16.14 -25.14 -6.85
N GLU A 171 -16.96 -25.64 -7.77
CA GLU A 171 -16.78 -25.40 -9.20
C GLU A 171 -17.25 -23.99 -9.60
N TYR A 172 -16.48 -23.35 -10.48
CA TYR A 172 -16.77 -22.05 -11.06
C TYR A 172 -16.76 -22.14 -12.59
N VAL A 173 -17.83 -21.70 -13.25
CA VAL A 173 -18.01 -21.80 -14.70
C VAL A 173 -17.93 -20.41 -15.33
N TRP A 174 -16.87 -20.17 -16.12
CA TRP A 174 -16.61 -18.89 -16.78
C TRP A 174 -17.22 -18.86 -18.19
N SER A 175 -17.24 -20.00 -18.88
CA SER A 175 -17.89 -20.16 -20.18
C SER A 175 -18.33 -21.60 -20.42
N LYS A 176 -19.06 -21.85 -21.52
CA LYS A 176 -19.43 -23.20 -21.99
C LYS A 176 -18.23 -24.15 -22.26
N ARG A 177 -16.99 -23.67 -22.17
CA ARG A 177 -15.74 -24.43 -22.36
C ARG A 177 -14.68 -24.19 -21.29
N GLU A 178 -14.89 -23.23 -20.38
CA GLU A 178 -13.88 -22.78 -19.42
C GLU A 178 -14.48 -22.80 -18.02
N LYS A 179 -13.96 -23.68 -17.16
CA LYS A 179 -14.37 -23.83 -15.75
C LYS A 179 -13.14 -24.09 -14.87
N THR A 180 -13.29 -23.82 -13.58
CA THR A 180 -12.32 -24.18 -12.52
C THR A 180 -13.02 -25.15 -11.58
N GLU A 181 -12.52 -26.38 -11.47
CA GLU A 181 -13.18 -27.45 -10.72
C GLU A 181 -12.94 -27.33 -9.21
N ALA A 182 -13.88 -27.84 -8.39
CA ALA A 182 -13.72 -27.90 -6.94
C ALA A 182 -12.44 -28.66 -6.56
N GLY A 183 -11.69 -28.15 -5.57
CA GLY A 183 -10.39 -28.71 -5.18
C GLY A 183 -9.19 -28.26 -6.04
N SER A 184 -9.40 -27.46 -7.10
CA SER A 184 -8.30 -26.86 -7.88
C SER A 184 -7.44 -25.93 -7.01
N PRO A 185 -6.10 -25.93 -7.15
CA PRO A 185 -5.22 -25.00 -6.43
C PRO A 185 -5.58 -23.53 -6.71
N LEU A 186 -5.50 -22.68 -5.68
CA LEU A 186 -5.89 -21.27 -5.75
C LEU A 186 -5.13 -20.48 -6.82
N HIS A 187 -3.87 -20.84 -7.11
CA HIS A 187 -3.11 -20.20 -8.17
C HIS A 187 -3.72 -20.40 -9.57
N MET A 188 -4.44 -21.50 -9.81
CA MET A 188 -5.11 -21.75 -11.10
C MET A 188 -6.27 -20.78 -11.34
N LEU A 189 -7.00 -20.43 -10.29
CA LEU A 189 -8.04 -19.38 -10.31
C LEU A 189 -7.43 -18.02 -10.66
N VAL A 190 -6.35 -17.64 -9.96
CA VAL A 190 -5.63 -16.38 -10.20
C VAL A 190 -5.06 -16.32 -11.62
N GLU A 191 -4.42 -17.40 -12.08
CA GLU A 191 -3.90 -17.51 -13.45
C GLU A 191 -4.99 -17.50 -14.51
N HIS A 192 -6.19 -18.02 -14.23
CA HIS A 192 -7.33 -17.89 -15.15
C HIS A 192 -7.67 -16.41 -15.40
N GLY A 193 -7.85 -15.60 -14.36
CA GLY A 193 -8.17 -14.18 -14.51
C GLY A 193 -7.06 -13.37 -15.19
N ILE A 194 -5.78 -13.70 -14.96
CA ILE A 194 -4.65 -13.08 -15.67
C ILE A 194 -4.67 -13.44 -17.16
N ASN A 195 -4.83 -14.72 -17.50
CA ASN A 195 -4.82 -15.23 -18.88
C ASN A 195 -6.14 -14.99 -19.64
N ARG A 196 -7.20 -14.61 -18.94
CA ARG A 196 -8.54 -14.30 -19.44
C ARG A 196 -9.04 -13.00 -18.80
N VAL A 197 -8.33 -11.92 -19.12
CA VAL A 197 -8.60 -10.52 -18.71
C VAL A 197 -10.11 -10.16 -18.67
N LYS A 198 -10.91 -10.62 -19.64
CA LYS A 198 -12.39 -10.46 -19.67
C LYS A 198 -13.16 -10.97 -18.44
N TYR A 199 -12.59 -11.91 -17.68
CA TYR A 199 -13.15 -12.50 -16.45
C TYR A 199 -12.41 -12.04 -15.18
N ALA A 200 -11.43 -11.14 -15.29
CA ALA A 200 -10.58 -10.78 -14.16
C ALA A 200 -11.37 -10.17 -12.99
N CYS A 201 -12.47 -9.45 -13.24
CA CYS A 201 -13.34 -8.92 -12.19
C CYS A 201 -14.15 -10.01 -11.49
N ASP A 202 -14.75 -10.94 -12.24
CA ASP A 202 -15.47 -12.10 -11.69
C ASP A 202 -14.52 -12.99 -10.87
N VAL A 203 -13.30 -13.23 -11.38
CA VAL A 203 -12.24 -13.97 -10.68
C VAL A 203 -11.86 -13.31 -9.36
N ILE A 204 -11.87 -11.97 -9.27
CA ILE A 204 -11.60 -11.25 -8.00
C ILE A 204 -12.74 -11.42 -7.00
N ASP A 205 -14.02 -11.30 -7.40
CA ASP A 205 -15.15 -11.48 -6.47
C ASP A 205 -15.21 -12.92 -5.94
N VAL A 206 -14.93 -13.90 -6.80
CA VAL A 206 -14.77 -15.31 -6.47
C VAL A 206 -13.59 -15.58 -5.54
N LEU A 207 -12.42 -15.00 -5.85
CA LEU A 207 -11.21 -15.13 -5.03
C LEU A 207 -11.40 -14.55 -3.62
N ILE A 208 -12.13 -13.44 -3.50
CA ILE A 208 -12.46 -12.83 -2.20
C ILE A 208 -13.34 -13.75 -1.35
N ASP A 209 -14.35 -14.41 -1.94
CA ASP A 209 -15.19 -15.36 -1.19
C ASP A 209 -14.39 -16.61 -0.74
N GLU A 210 -13.55 -17.16 -1.62
CA GLU A 210 -12.66 -18.27 -1.28
C GLU A 210 -11.64 -17.87 -0.19
N ILE A 211 -11.08 -16.65 -0.23
CA ILE A 211 -10.18 -16.14 0.82
C ILE A 211 -10.88 -16.01 2.18
N LYS A 212 -12.10 -15.47 2.21
CA LYS A 212 -12.89 -15.37 3.45
C LYS A 212 -13.21 -16.76 4.02
N LEU A 213 -13.56 -17.71 3.16
CA LEU A 213 -13.82 -19.11 3.53
C LEU A 213 -12.58 -19.83 4.07
N MET A 214 -11.46 -19.79 3.35
CA MET A 214 -10.19 -20.41 3.79
C MET A 214 -9.69 -19.81 5.12
N SER A 215 -9.90 -18.51 5.33
CA SER A 215 -9.51 -17.84 6.58
C SER A 215 -10.39 -18.27 7.75
N ASN A 216 -11.71 -18.31 7.59
CA ASN A 216 -12.63 -18.86 8.58
C ASN A 216 -12.32 -20.34 8.93
N ASN A 217 -11.93 -21.13 7.92
CA ASN A 217 -11.48 -22.51 8.09
C ASN A 217 -10.04 -22.64 8.67
N LYS A 218 -9.37 -21.52 8.96
CA LYS A 218 -7.98 -21.43 9.46
C LYS A 218 -6.93 -22.09 8.55
N GLN A 219 -7.22 -22.24 7.26
CA GLN A 219 -6.31 -22.78 6.24
C GLN A 219 -5.21 -21.76 5.87
N CYS A 220 -5.50 -20.47 6.02
CA CYS A 220 -4.53 -19.37 6.00
C CYS A 220 -4.91 -18.31 7.05
N LYS A 221 -3.92 -17.53 7.52
CA LYS A 221 -4.17 -16.18 8.06
C LYS A 221 -4.22 -15.21 6.88
N THR A 222 -5.10 -14.21 6.88
CA THR A 222 -5.17 -13.21 5.79
C THR A 222 -4.88 -11.79 6.26
N PHE A 223 -4.10 -11.03 5.48
CA PHE A 223 -3.76 -9.64 5.76
C PHE A 223 -4.24 -8.75 4.62
N VAL A 224 -5.34 -8.02 4.85
CA VAL A 224 -5.93 -7.09 3.88
C VAL A 224 -5.33 -5.70 4.07
N ALA A 225 -4.85 -5.08 3.00
CA ALA A 225 -4.23 -3.76 3.01
C ALA A 225 -4.81 -2.90 1.88
N ILE A 226 -5.46 -1.77 2.17
CA ILE A 226 -6.04 -0.90 1.13
C ILE A 226 -5.65 0.57 1.33
N ASP A 227 -4.87 1.11 0.40
CA ASP A 227 -4.43 2.51 0.44
C ASP A 227 -5.38 3.43 -0.35
N GLY A 228 -5.74 4.58 0.24
CA GLY A 228 -6.72 5.52 -0.32
C GLY A 228 -8.16 5.00 -0.35
N PHE A 229 -8.53 4.15 0.63
CA PHE A 229 -9.81 3.44 0.77
C PHE A 229 -11.04 4.36 0.66
N ASN A 230 -10.92 5.61 1.12
CA ASN A 230 -11.94 6.64 1.00
C ASN A 230 -12.35 6.97 -0.46
N SER A 231 -11.54 6.59 -1.46
CA SER A 231 -11.93 6.66 -2.87
C SER A 231 -13.20 5.86 -3.20
N PHE A 232 -13.50 4.77 -2.46
CA PHE A 232 -14.72 3.98 -2.68
C PHE A 232 -16.01 4.71 -2.31
N PHE A 233 -15.95 5.70 -1.40
CA PHE A 233 -17.11 6.43 -0.89
C PHE A 233 -17.24 7.86 -1.44
N TYR A 234 -16.19 8.37 -2.09
CA TYR A 234 -16.23 9.67 -2.74
C TYR A 234 -17.19 9.66 -3.94
N PRO A 235 -18.21 10.53 -4.01
CA PRO A 235 -19.39 10.33 -4.86
C PRO A 235 -19.14 10.41 -6.38
N LEU A 236 -18.01 10.96 -6.84
CA LEU A 236 -17.71 11.16 -8.27
C LEU A 236 -16.40 10.44 -8.69
N THR A 237 -16.51 9.50 -9.62
CA THR A 237 -15.35 8.92 -10.31
C THR A 237 -14.91 9.84 -11.48
N ARG A 238 -13.87 9.44 -12.23
CA ARG A 238 -13.62 9.95 -13.60
C ARG A 238 -13.87 8.89 -14.68
N LEU A 239 -14.65 7.86 -14.36
CA LEU A 239 -15.07 6.80 -15.27
C LEU A 239 -16.33 7.24 -16.02
N ASN A 240 -16.29 7.22 -17.35
CA ASN A 240 -17.41 7.59 -18.22
C ASN A 240 -17.70 6.46 -19.21
N THR A 241 -18.96 6.06 -19.35
CA THR A 241 -19.40 5.12 -20.38
C THR A 241 -19.14 5.67 -21.80
N PRO A 242 -19.21 4.84 -22.86
CA PRO A 242 -19.21 5.32 -24.25
C PRO A 242 -20.30 6.37 -24.54
N THR A 243 -21.42 6.32 -23.81
CA THR A 243 -22.51 7.31 -23.85
C THR A 243 -22.28 8.56 -22.98
N LYS A 244 -21.07 8.73 -22.42
CA LYS A 244 -20.66 9.83 -21.51
C LYS A 244 -21.45 9.91 -20.19
N LYS A 245 -22.11 8.83 -19.76
CA LYS A 245 -22.66 8.72 -18.39
C LYS A 245 -21.49 8.54 -17.43
N ALA A 246 -21.37 9.40 -16.43
CA ALA A 246 -20.45 9.20 -15.32
C ALA A 246 -20.88 7.95 -14.52
N VAL A 247 -19.92 7.08 -14.23
CA VAL A 247 -20.12 5.84 -13.44
C VAL A 247 -19.87 6.16 -11.97
N LYS A 248 -20.75 5.72 -11.06
CA LYS A 248 -20.55 5.89 -9.61
C LYS A 248 -19.58 4.83 -9.06
N PRO A 249 -18.90 5.04 -7.90
CA PRO A 249 -18.09 3.99 -7.28
C PRO A 249 -18.89 2.71 -7.03
N GLU A 250 -20.15 2.88 -6.59
CA GLU A 250 -21.13 1.83 -6.33
C GLU A 250 -21.59 1.06 -7.58
N GLU A 251 -21.30 1.57 -8.79
CA GLU A 251 -21.59 0.91 -10.06
C GLU A 251 -20.37 0.14 -10.62
N VAL A 252 -19.23 0.11 -9.91
CA VAL A 252 -18.01 -0.61 -10.31
C VAL A 252 -17.89 -1.92 -9.53
N THR A 253 -17.67 -3.05 -10.22
CA THR A 253 -17.58 -4.37 -9.58
C THR A 253 -16.48 -4.44 -8.53
N LEU A 254 -15.25 -4.02 -8.88
CA LEU A 254 -14.10 -3.98 -7.97
C LEU A 254 -14.41 -3.24 -6.66
N THR A 255 -15.10 -2.10 -6.70
CA THR A 255 -15.53 -1.38 -5.48
C THR A 255 -16.30 -2.31 -4.55
N THR A 256 -17.35 -2.93 -5.05
CA THR A 256 -18.20 -3.80 -4.21
C THR A 256 -17.49 -5.05 -3.72
N SER A 257 -16.59 -5.64 -4.52
CA SER A 257 -15.82 -6.83 -4.12
C SER A 257 -14.83 -6.51 -2.99
N PHE A 258 -14.10 -5.38 -3.06
CA PHE A 258 -13.20 -4.97 -1.98
C PHE A 258 -13.92 -4.38 -0.76
N LEU A 259 -15.12 -3.83 -0.92
CA LEU A 259 -16.00 -3.51 0.21
C LEU A 259 -16.52 -4.78 0.92
N LYS A 260 -16.91 -5.80 0.16
CA LYS A 260 -17.31 -7.15 0.66
C LYS A 260 -16.17 -7.87 1.41
N LEU A 261 -14.91 -7.61 1.04
CA LEU A 261 -13.72 -8.09 1.75
C LEU A 261 -13.47 -7.36 3.09
N THR A 262 -13.81 -6.06 3.17
CA THR A 262 -13.54 -5.23 4.36
C THR A 262 -14.64 -5.26 5.43
N LEU A 263 -15.71 -6.06 5.21
CA LEU A 263 -16.68 -6.39 6.25
C LEU A 263 -16.04 -7.24 7.36
N ASN A 264 -16.63 -7.20 8.56
CA ASN A 264 -16.21 -7.92 9.77
C ASN A 264 -16.97 -9.25 9.99
N ASP A 265 -17.53 -9.83 8.93
CA ASP A 265 -18.30 -11.08 8.87
C ASP A 265 -17.42 -12.35 8.77
N TRP A 266 -16.11 -12.23 9.03
CA TRP A 266 -15.14 -13.30 8.89
C TRP A 266 -13.96 -13.13 9.86
N THR A 267 -13.16 -14.19 10.01
CA THR A 267 -12.18 -14.36 11.09
C THR A 267 -10.82 -14.84 10.58
N ASN A 268 -9.84 -14.91 11.48
CA ASN A 268 -8.43 -15.25 11.18
C ASN A 268 -7.75 -14.27 10.19
N ALA A 269 -8.20 -13.02 10.17
CA ALA A 269 -7.70 -11.98 9.29
C ALA A 269 -7.49 -10.65 10.01
N VAL A 270 -6.64 -9.80 9.43
CA VAL A 270 -6.48 -8.39 9.82
C VAL A 270 -6.80 -7.52 8.61
N ILE A 271 -7.56 -6.45 8.81
CA ILE A 271 -7.91 -5.48 7.78
C ILE A 271 -7.29 -4.13 8.15
N VAL A 272 -6.41 -3.62 7.29
CA VAL A 272 -5.76 -2.31 7.44
C VAL A 272 -6.12 -1.44 6.24
N VAL A 273 -6.76 -0.31 6.50
CA VAL A 273 -7.18 0.65 5.48
C VAL A 273 -6.62 2.04 5.78
N THR A 274 -6.29 2.81 4.74
CA THR A 274 -5.93 4.22 4.90
C THR A 274 -7.03 5.12 4.33
N ALA A 275 -7.28 6.25 4.99
CA ALA A 275 -8.02 7.36 4.42
C ALA A 275 -7.02 8.49 4.10
N ASP A 276 -7.02 9.00 2.87
CA ASP A 276 -6.04 10.00 2.41
C ASP A 276 -6.71 11.17 1.67
N GLN A 277 -6.21 12.40 1.88
CA GLN A 277 -6.66 13.60 1.17
C GLN A 277 -6.31 13.51 -0.32
N LEU A 278 -5.14 12.98 -0.68
CA LEU A 278 -4.72 12.78 -2.07
C LEU A 278 -5.60 11.77 -2.83
N ALA A 279 -6.45 11.02 -2.12
CA ALA A 279 -7.45 10.12 -2.65
C ALA A 279 -8.82 10.80 -2.91
N VAL A 280 -8.99 12.08 -2.58
CA VAL A 280 -10.10 12.98 -3.01
C VAL A 280 -9.55 14.17 -3.84
N PRO A 281 -10.35 14.87 -4.65
CA PRO A 281 -9.85 16.01 -5.43
C PRO A 281 -9.56 17.22 -4.53
N ASP A 282 -8.72 18.13 -4.99
CA ASP A 282 -8.05 19.14 -4.14
C ASP A 282 -9.01 20.18 -3.54
N ASP A 283 -10.15 20.42 -4.19
CA ASP A 283 -11.27 21.23 -3.70
C ASP A 283 -12.06 20.57 -2.55
N HIS A 284 -11.87 19.27 -2.30
CA HIS A 284 -12.50 18.48 -1.23
C HIS A 284 -11.47 17.91 -0.24
N GLN A 285 -10.31 18.56 -0.08
CA GLN A 285 -9.26 18.18 0.88
C GLN A 285 -9.33 18.98 2.20
N GLU A 286 -10.49 19.54 2.55
CA GLU A 286 -10.69 20.47 3.67
C GLU A 286 -10.30 19.88 5.04
N SER A 287 -10.39 18.55 5.20
CA SER A 287 -10.00 17.84 6.43
C SER A 287 -9.37 16.48 6.13
N PHE A 288 -8.45 16.06 7.01
CA PHE A 288 -7.82 14.74 7.00
C PHE A 288 -8.51 13.71 7.90
N LEU A 289 -9.57 14.10 8.62
CA LEU A 289 -10.23 13.25 9.61
C LEU A 289 -11.03 12.11 8.93
N PRO A 290 -11.01 10.87 9.47
CA PRO A 290 -11.69 9.73 8.85
C PRO A 290 -13.17 9.97 8.54
N ARG A 291 -13.92 10.56 9.48
CA ARG A 291 -15.35 10.87 9.32
C ARG A 291 -15.67 11.88 8.20
N TYR A 292 -14.72 12.74 7.85
CA TYR A 292 -14.84 13.62 6.69
C TYR A 292 -14.52 12.84 5.41
N LEU A 293 -13.32 12.24 5.34
CA LEU A 293 -12.83 11.59 4.12
C LEU A 293 -13.67 10.38 3.68
N LEU A 294 -14.16 9.58 4.61
CA LEU A 294 -14.99 8.38 4.35
C LEU A 294 -16.47 8.71 4.11
N TYR A 295 -16.89 9.96 4.36
CA TYR A 295 -18.29 10.36 4.50
C TYR A 295 -19.05 9.50 5.53
N LYS A 296 -20.39 9.67 5.61
CA LYS A 296 -21.22 8.79 6.46
C LYS A 296 -21.09 7.32 6.03
N LYS A 297 -21.30 7.01 4.74
CA LYS A 297 -21.31 5.62 4.24
C LYS A 297 -20.05 4.84 4.59
N GLY A 298 -18.86 5.43 4.41
CA GLY A 298 -17.60 4.74 4.67
C GLY A 298 -17.17 4.71 6.14
N PHE A 299 -17.69 5.63 6.96
CA PHE A 299 -17.53 5.56 8.41
C PHE A 299 -18.42 4.44 8.98
N ASP A 300 -19.71 4.45 8.63
CA ASP A 300 -20.69 3.43 9.03
C ASP A 300 -20.28 2.01 8.53
N HIS A 301 -19.62 1.88 7.37
CA HIS A 301 -19.12 0.60 6.82
C HIS A 301 -17.97 -0.01 7.63
N LEU A 302 -17.18 0.82 8.34
CA LEU A 302 -16.03 0.37 9.13
C LEU A 302 -16.34 0.26 10.64
N ASP A 303 -17.50 0.69 11.10
CA ASP A 303 -17.80 0.77 12.53
C ASP A 303 -18.08 -0.63 13.13
N PRO A 304 -17.38 -1.06 14.21
CA PRO A 304 -16.31 -0.39 14.94
C PRO A 304 -14.89 -0.68 14.38
N PHE A 305 -14.03 0.35 14.33
CA PHE A 305 -12.62 0.26 13.94
C PHE A 305 -11.68 0.98 14.91
N VAL A 306 -10.38 0.66 14.85
CA VAL A 306 -9.32 1.32 15.64
C VAL A 306 -8.67 2.47 14.82
N PRO A 307 -8.82 3.74 15.22
CA PRO A 307 -8.42 4.90 14.41
C PRO A 307 -6.95 5.32 14.60
N ILE A 308 -6.03 4.69 13.84
CA ILE A 308 -4.61 5.04 13.88
C ILE A 308 -4.34 6.35 13.11
N GLU A 309 -4.29 7.47 13.84
CA GLU A 309 -3.91 8.81 13.36
C GLU A 309 -2.47 8.88 12.81
N VAL A 310 -2.38 9.33 11.56
CA VAL A 310 -1.13 9.51 10.80
C VAL A 310 -0.32 10.80 11.17
N GLY A 311 0.13 11.09 12.42
CA GLY A 311 0.78 12.40 12.85
C GLY A 311 2.32 12.65 12.65
N ARG A 312 2.80 13.91 12.45
CA ARG A 312 4.10 14.36 11.82
C ARG A 312 5.45 13.71 12.27
N TYR A 313 6.59 14.01 11.61
CA TYR A 313 7.92 13.59 12.11
C TYR A 313 8.19 14.23 13.49
N ASN A 314 8.69 13.43 14.43
CA ASN A 314 9.29 13.94 15.66
C ASN A 314 10.76 14.38 15.44
N GLU A 315 11.40 14.88 16.50
CA GLU A 315 12.78 15.41 16.44
C GLU A 315 13.81 14.37 15.96
N LYS A 316 13.75 13.16 16.51
CA LYS A 316 14.67 12.04 16.25
C LYS A 316 14.48 11.51 14.82
N GLU A 317 13.23 11.38 14.38
CA GLU A 317 12.87 11.01 13.01
C GLU A 317 13.35 12.06 12.01
N PHE A 318 13.14 13.36 12.28
CA PHE A 318 13.59 14.44 11.40
C PHE A 318 15.12 14.47 11.26
N GLN A 319 15.85 14.45 12.38
CA GLN A 319 17.32 14.42 12.38
C GLN A 319 17.88 13.18 11.66
N SER A 320 17.24 12.02 11.83
CA SER A 320 17.63 10.78 11.14
C SER A 320 17.37 10.86 9.63
N CYS A 321 16.27 11.49 9.21
CA CYS A 321 15.95 11.73 7.81
C CYS A 321 16.95 12.70 7.14
N VAL A 322 17.29 13.79 7.83
CA VAL A 322 18.36 14.72 7.43
C VAL A 322 19.69 13.99 7.27
N ALA A 323 20.11 13.22 8.29
CA ALA A 323 21.38 12.48 8.27
C ALA A 323 21.43 11.44 7.13
N TYR A 324 20.32 10.76 6.83
CA TYR A 324 20.21 9.89 5.66
C TYR A 324 20.36 10.67 4.34
N TYR A 325 19.69 11.81 4.18
CA TYR A 325 19.84 12.62 2.96
C TYR A 325 21.25 13.23 2.82
N ARG A 326 21.96 13.49 3.93
CA ARG A 326 23.39 13.85 3.94
C ARG A 326 24.28 12.70 3.48
N ASP A 327 24.10 11.49 4.04
CA ASP A 327 24.79 10.25 3.64
C ASP A 327 24.63 9.96 2.15
N ARG A 328 23.42 10.11 1.62
CA ARG A 328 23.12 9.95 0.18
C ARG A 328 23.66 11.06 -0.73
N LEU A 329 24.31 12.10 -0.18
CA LEU A 329 24.72 13.31 -0.90
C LEU A 329 23.57 14.01 -1.63
N TRP A 330 22.35 13.85 -1.11
CA TRP A 330 21.11 14.45 -1.58
C TRP A 330 20.90 15.83 -0.97
N LEU A 331 21.07 15.97 0.35
CA LEU A 331 21.06 17.28 1.01
C LEU A 331 22.47 17.89 1.04
N ARG A 332 22.60 19.06 0.41
CA ARG A 332 23.87 19.80 0.24
C ARG A 332 23.81 21.17 0.92
N GLY A 333 24.91 21.91 0.89
CA GLY A 333 25.05 23.18 1.63
C GLY A 333 25.45 22.99 3.10
N PRO A 334 25.49 24.07 3.89
CA PRO A 334 25.92 24.06 5.29
C PRO A 334 24.80 23.58 6.23
N ALA A 335 25.01 23.61 7.56
CA ALA A 335 24.11 22.98 8.53
C ALA A 335 22.84 23.81 8.82
N GLU A 336 22.91 25.12 8.64
CA GLU A 336 21.84 26.08 8.95
C GLU A 336 20.57 25.81 8.11
N VAL A 337 20.76 25.33 6.88
CA VAL A 337 19.70 24.89 5.94
C VAL A 337 18.79 23.82 6.56
N GLU A 338 19.30 22.99 7.47
CA GLU A 338 18.51 21.96 8.16
C GLU A 338 17.45 22.59 9.08
N THR A 339 17.76 23.76 9.68
CA THR A 339 16.81 24.53 10.50
C THR A 339 15.74 25.17 9.63
N GLU A 340 16.11 25.73 8.48
CA GLU A 340 15.18 26.33 7.52
C GLU A 340 14.23 25.27 6.92
N LEU A 341 14.76 24.11 6.53
CA LEU A 341 13.97 22.97 6.04
C LEU A 341 13.05 22.40 7.13
N LYS A 342 13.51 22.34 8.38
CA LYS A 342 12.67 21.90 9.52
C LYS A 342 11.46 22.82 9.72
N PHE A 343 11.69 24.13 9.69
CA PHE A 343 10.66 25.15 9.84
C PHE A 343 9.69 25.17 8.64
N THR A 344 10.21 25.21 7.41
CA THR A 344 9.40 25.34 6.18
C THR A 344 8.68 24.06 5.76
N SER A 345 9.22 22.88 6.07
CA SER A 345 8.45 21.61 5.97
C SER A 345 7.46 21.45 7.12
N ALA A 346 7.70 22.16 8.24
CA ALA A 346 7.06 21.98 9.53
C ALA A 346 7.02 20.51 9.98
N CYS A 347 8.14 19.80 9.79
CA CYS A 347 8.34 18.36 10.02
C CYS A 347 7.34 17.44 9.28
N ASN A 348 6.77 17.87 8.15
CA ASN A 348 5.98 17.00 7.28
C ASN A 348 6.90 16.17 6.35
N PRO A 349 6.83 14.83 6.36
CA PRO A 349 7.72 13.97 5.56
C PRO A 349 7.70 14.25 4.06
N TYR A 350 6.52 14.50 3.50
CA TYR A 350 6.33 14.71 2.07
C TYR A 350 6.85 16.09 1.63
N ARG A 351 6.53 17.16 2.38
CA ARG A 351 7.06 18.51 2.10
C ARG A 351 8.58 18.58 2.27
N PHE A 352 9.14 17.91 3.28
CA PHE A 352 10.60 17.85 3.47
C PHE A 352 11.29 17.15 2.28
N MET A 353 10.73 16.04 1.80
CA MET A 353 11.21 15.36 0.59
C MET A 353 11.12 16.26 -0.65
N GLU A 354 10.00 16.97 -0.87
CA GLU A 354 9.85 17.93 -1.97
C GLU A 354 10.85 19.09 -1.89
N GLN A 355 11.05 19.67 -0.70
CA GLN A 355 11.96 20.80 -0.49
C GLN A 355 13.44 20.40 -0.59
N CYS A 356 13.79 19.14 -0.32
CA CYS A 356 15.14 18.62 -0.53
C CYS A 356 15.43 18.20 -1.97
N ALA A 357 14.42 17.97 -2.81
CA ALA A 357 14.60 17.45 -4.16
C ALA A 357 15.31 18.37 -5.18
N PRO A 358 15.27 19.72 -5.08
CA PRO A 358 15.96 20.62 -5.99
C PRO A 358 17.30 21.20 -5.45
N LEU A 359 17.85 20.66 -4.35
CA LEU A 359 19.06 21.16 -3.65
C LEU A 359 20.36 20.38 -3.99
#